data_AF-A0A2S3VWV5-F1
#
_entry.id   AF-A0A2S3VWV5-F1
#
_cell.length_a   1.000
_cell.length_b   1.000
_cell.length_c   1.000
_cell.angle_alpha   90.00
_cell.angle_beta   90.00
_cell.angle_gamma   90.00
#
_symmetry.space_group_name_H-M   'P 1'
#
loop_
_entity.id
_entity.type
_entity.pdbx_description
1 polymer ?
#
loop_
_entity_poly.entity_id
_entity_poly.type
_entity_poly.pdbx_seq_one_letter_code
_entity_poly.pdbx_strand_id
1 'polypeptide(L)'
;MSGFIVWLGIAVSHYRFRRAWKAQSRSLDELPYRAKWYPFGPVLAMILCIAVIGGQFVGGIEDGKVDWAFIAASYFGLPLFLAIWLGHKWKHKTKLLKLEECDLTPRQE
;
A
#
# COMPACT_ATOMS: atom_id res chain seq x y z
N MET A 1 1.03 -11.79 -7.48
CA MET A 1 1.30 -11.40 -6.07
C MET A 1 2.05 -10.08 -5.91
N SER A 2 3.29 -9.95 -6.40
CA SER A 2 4.12 -8.74 -6.23
C SER A 2 3.45 -7.44 -6.71
N GLY A 3 2.75 -7.48 -7.84
CA GLY A 3 2.01 -6.32 -8.37
C GLY A 3 0.95 -5.79 -7.39
N PHE A 4 0.17 -6.66 -6.74
CA PHE A 4 -0.86 -6.22 -5.80
C PHE A 4 -0.29 -5.59 -4.53
N ILE A 5 0.89 -6.03 -4.08
CA ILE A 5 1.61 -5.40 -2.97
C ILE A 5 2.04 -3.98 -3.36
N VAL A 6 2.54 -3.80 -4.58
CA VAL A 6 2.90 -2.47 -5.12
C VAL A 6 1.67 -1.57 -5.20
N TRP A 7 0.56 -2.07 -5.78
CA TRP A 7 -0.68 -1.31 -5.90
C TRP A 7 -1.28 -0.93 -4.56
N LEU A 8 -1.22 -1.83 -3.57
CA LEU A 8 -1.61 -1.54 -2.19
C LEU A 8 -0.74 -0.42 -1.60
N GLY A 9 0.59 -0.47 -1.80
CA GLY A 9 1.51 0.58 -1.38
C GLY A 9 1.24 1.95 -2.01
N ILE A 10 0.92 1.97 -3.31
CA ILE A 10 0.52 3.19 -4.04
C ILE A 10 -0.79 3.74 -3.48
N ALA A 11 -1.80 2.88 -3.29
CA ALA A 11 -3.11 3.28 -2.78
C ALA A 11 -3.02 3.84 -1.35
N VAL A 12 -2.24 3.20 -0.47
CA VAL A 12 -1.97 3.68 0.89
C VAL A 12 -1.24 5.02 0.87
N SER A 13 -0.22 5.17 0.02
CA SER A 13 0.54 6.41 -0.11
C SER A 13 -0.35 7.55 -0.59
N HIS A 14 -1.17 7.31 -1.62
CA HIS A 14 -2.12 8.30 -2.14
C HIS A 14 -3.18 8.67 -1.10
N TYR A 15 -3.70 7.69 -0.36
CA TYR A 15 -4.66 7.93 0.72
C TYR A 15 -4.06 8.79 1.83
N ARG A 16 -2.85 8.47 2.28
CA ARG A 16 -2.13 9.23 3.31
C ARG A 16 -1.75 10.62 2.85
N PHE A 17 -1.28 10.79 1.62
CA PHE A 17 -0.94 12.09 1.03
C PHE A 17 -2.11 13.06 1.11
N ARG A 18 -3.30 12.63 0.65
CA ARG A 18 -4.50 13.47 0.70
C ARG A 18 -4.97 13.77 2.12
N ARG A 19 -4.78 12.85 3.07
CA ARG A 19 -5.04 13.12 4.49
C ARG A 19 -4.05 14.11 5.09
N ALA A 20 -2.77 14.03 4.74
CA ALA A 20 -1.74 14.98 5.14
C ALA A 20 -2.02 16.37 4.56
N TRP A 21 -2.41 16.45 3.29
CA TRP A 21 -2.80 17.71 2.62
C TRP A 21 -3.93 18.44 3.36
N LYS A 22 -4.98 17.68 3.75
CA LYS A 22 -6.09 18.22 4.54
C LYS A 22 -5.68 18.60 5.96
N ALA A 23 -4.82 17.81 6.60
CA ALA A 23 -4.34 18.08 7.97
C ALA A 23 -3.49 19.35 8.05
N GLN A 24 -2.77 19.68 6.97
CA GLN A 24 -1.97 20.91 6.85
C GLN A 24 -2.80 22.13 6.39
N SER A 25 -4.13 22.03 6.35
CA SER A 25 -5.05 23.10 5.93
C SER A 25 -4.74 23.68 4.53
N ARG A 26 -4.13 22.90 3.64
CA ARG A 26 -3.81 23.32 2.28
C ARG A 26 -5.02 23.21 1.37
N SER A 27 -5.19 24.17 0.46
CA SER A 27 -6.26 24.09 -0.53
C SER A 27 -5.99 22.96 -1.52
N LEU A 28 -7.05 22.29 -1.97
CA LEU A 28 -6.98 21.34 -3.08
C LEU A 28 -6.67 22.03 -4.42
N ASP A 29 -6.79 23.36 -4.47
CA ASP A 29 -6.49 24.14 -5.67
C ASP A 29 -5.01 24.27 -5.96
N GLU A 30 -4.16 24.10 -4.95
CA GLU A 30 -2.71 24.08 -5.07
C GLU A 30 -2.18 22.78 -5.73
N LEU A 31 -3.03 21.76 -5.87
CA LEU A 31 -2.65 20.50 -6.47
C LEU A 31 -2.76 20.55 -8.00
N PRO A 32 -1.70 20.19 -8.75
CA PRO A 32 -1.77 20.11 -10.22
C PRO A 32 -2.73 19.02 -10.70
N TYR A 33 -3.00 18.01 -9.87
CA TYR A 33 -3.93 16.93 -10.17
C TYR A 33 -4.92 16.69 -9.03
N ARG A 34 -6.21 16.65 -9.38
CA ARG A 34 -7.30 16.36 -8.44
C ARG A 34 -7.94 15.02 -8.78
N ALA A 35 -7.78 14.07 -7.86
CA ALA A 35 -8.48 12.79 -7.95
C ALA A 35 -10.00 12.99 -7.76
N LYS A 36 -10.77 12.89 -8.84
CA LYS A 36 -12.24 13.09 -8.86
C LYS A 36 -13.01 12.11 -7.96
N TRP A 37 -12.45 10.91 -7.75
CA TRP A 37 -13.07 9.81 -7.00
C TRP A 37 -12.46 9.62 -5.60
N TYR A 38 -11.69 10.59 -5.09
CA TYR A 38 -11.18 10.51 -3.73
C TYR A 38 -12.31 10.78 -2.71
N PRO A 39 -12.45 9.98 -1.62
CA PRO A 39 -11.58 8.90 -1.14
C PRO A 39 -11.95 7.49 -1.62
N PHE A 40 -13.04 7.33 -2.36
CA PHE A 40 -13.57 6.01 -2.74
C PHE A 40 -12.61 5.18 -3.61
N GLY A 41 -12.00 5.79 -4.63
CA GLY A 41 -11.08 5.09 -5.55
C GLY A 41 -9.92 4.40 -4.82
N PRO A 42 -9.13 5.12 -4.00
CA PRO A 42 -8.06 4.50 -3.22
C PRO A 42 -8.55 3.42 -2.25
N VAL A 43 -9.69 3.62 -1.58
CA VAL A 43 -10.23 2.64 -0.63
C VAL A 43 -10.66 1.35 -1.35
N LEU A 44 -11.36 1.47 -2.48
CA LEU A 44 -11.75 0.32 -3.29
C LEU A 44 -10.51 -0.44 -3.79
N ALA A 45 -9.50 0.26 -4.30
CA ALA A 45 -8.26 -0.35 -4.76
C ALA A 45 -7.54 -1.11 -3.64
N MET A 46 -7.48 -0.56 -2.42
CA MET A 46 -6.91 -1.25 -1.26
C MET A 46 -7.70 -2.54 -0.94
N ILE A 47 -9.02 -2.45 -0.88
CA ILE A 47 -9.89 -3.62 -0.56
C ILE A 47 -9.70 -4.71 -1.61
N LEU A 48 -9.72 -4.37 -2.89
CA LEU A 48 -9.54 -5.33 -3.98
C LEU A 48 -8.15 -5.96 -3.95
N CYS A 49 -7.09 -5.20 -3.70
CA CYS A 49 -5.74 -5.76 -3.60
C CYS A 49 -5.63 -6.75 -2.43
N ILE A 50 -6.21 -6.42 -1.26
CA ILE A 50 -6.21 -7.31 -0.09
C ILE A 50 -7.03 -8.57 -0.38
N ALA A 51 -8.20 -8.43 -1.00
CA ALA A 51 -9.06 -9.56 -1.36
C ALA A 51 -8.37 -10.50 -2.35
N VAL A 52 -7.68 -9.98 -3.37
CA VAL A 52 -6.93 -10.82 -4.32
C VAL A 52 -5.71 -11.46 -3.66
N ILE A 53 -5.01 -10.75 -2.77
CA ILE A 53 -3.90 -11.34 -2.01
C ILE A 53 -4.41 -12.52 -1.17
N GLY A 54 -5.52 -12.38 -0.43
CA GLY A 54 -6.09 -13.48 0.37
C GLY A 54 -6.76 -14.59 -0.46
N GLY A 55 -7.43 -14.22 -1.56
CA GLY A 55 -8.15 -15.14 -2.43
C GLY A 55 -7.25 -16.13 -3.16
N GLN A 56 -5.96 -15.81 -3.33
CA GLN A 56 -4.98 -16.73 -3.92
C GLN A 56 -4.72 -17.98 -3.06
N PHE A 57 -5.13 -17.97 -1.79
CA PHE A 57 -5.10 -19.18 -0.96
C PHE A 57 -6.04 -20.26 -1.49
N VAL A 58 -7.19 -19.87 -2.05
CA VAL A 58 -8.19 -20.79 -2.59
C VAL A 58 -7.65 -21.56 -3.80
N GLY A 59 -6.76 -20.95 -4.59
CA GLY A 59 -6.11 -21.62 -5.72
C GLY A 59 -5.13 -22.73 -5.33
N GLY A 60 -4.72 -22.81 -4.06
CA GLY A 60 -3.90 -23.91 -3.54
C GLY A 60 -4.71 -25.05 -2.92
N ILE A 61 -6.04 -25.00 -3.01
CA ILE A 61 -6.93 -26.05 -2.54
C ILE A 61 -7.61 -26.67 -3.76
N GLU A 62 -7.12 -27.83 -4.18
CA GLU A 62 -7.74 -28.63 -5.24
C GLU A 62 -8.16 -29.99 -4.65
N ASP A 63 -9.43 -30.37 -4.83
CA ASP A 63 -9.98 -31.67 -4.45
C ASP A 63 -9.73 -32.08 -2.97
N GLY A 64 -9.77 -31.09 -2.07
CA GLY A 64 -9.56 -31.31 -0.63
C GLY A 64 -8.10 -31.57 -0.23
N LYS A 65 -7.16 -31.49 -1.19
CA LYS A 65 -5.72 -31.51 -0.93
C LYS A 65 -5.18 -30.08 -0.94
N VAL A 66 -4.39 -29.77 0.08
CA VAL A 66 -3.71 -28.49 0.19
C VAL A 66 -2.36 -28.61 -0.50
N ASP A 67 -2.17 -27.90 -1.61
CA ASP A 67 -0.86 -27.75 -2.25
C ASP A 67 -0.05 -26.69 -1.51
N TRP A 68 0.66 -27.14 -0.48
CA TRP A 68 1.55 -26.30 0.31
C TRP A 68 2.67 -25.67 -0.52
N ALA A 69 3.12 -26.32 -1.60
CA ALA A 69 4.17 -25.80 -2.46
C ALA A 69 3.64 -24.62 -3.28
N PHE A 70 2.44 -24.74 -3.85
CA PHE A 70 1.78 -23.66 -4.57
C PHE A 70 1.48 -22.45 -3.66
N ILE A 71 0.98 -22.70 -2.44
CA ILE A 71 0.69 -21.65 -1.47
C ILE A 71 2.00 -20.97 -1.05
N ALA A 72 3.03 -21.73 -0.68
CA ALA A 72 4.32 -21.16 -0.31
C ALA A 72 4.92 -20.31 -1.43
N ALA A 73 4.91 -20.81 -2.68
CA ALA A 73 5.42 -20.08 -3.84
C ALA A 73 4.62 -18.79 -4.12
N SER A 74 3.29 -18.86 -4.01
CA SER A 74 2.41 -17.71 -4.21
C SER A 74 2.66 -16.63 -3.15
N TYR A 75 2.77 -17.01 -1.87
CA TYR A 75 2.92 -16.06 -0.78
C TYR A 75 4.36 -15.66 -0.48
N PHE A 76 5.38 -16.28 -1.09
CA PHE A 76 6.79 -16.02 -0.81
C PHE A 76 7.19 -14.53 -0.88
N GLY A 77 6.58 -13.77 -1.79
CA GLY A 77 6.83 -12.34 -1.92
C GLY A 77 6.44 -11.50 -0.69
N LEU A 78 5.47 -11.96 0.10
CA LEU A 78 4.98 -11.22 1.26
C LEU A 78 5.96 -11.27 2.45
N PRO A 79 6.46 -12.45 2.91
CA PRO A 79 7.55 -12.51 3.88
C PRO A 79 8.82 -11.79 3.43
N LEU A 80 9.20 -11.91 2.15
CA LEU A 80 10.37 -11.22 1.62
C LEU A 80 10.23 -9.69 1.70
N PHE A 81 9.07 -9.17 1.28
CA PHE A 81 8.76 -7.75 1.39
C PHE A 81 8.78 -7.28 2.86
N LEU A 82 8.16 -8.04 3.77
CA LEU A 82 8.15 -7.71 5.20
C LEU A 82 9.55 -7.76 5.80
N ALA A 83 10.38 -8.73 5.44
CA ALA A 83 11.76 -8.84 5.91
C ALA A 83 12.61 -7.63 5.48
N ILE A 84 12.51 -7.24 4.21
CA ILE A 84 13.22 -6.05 3.69
C ILE A 84 12.69 -4.77 4.35
N TRP A 85 11.36 -4.62 4.46
CA TRP A 85 10.74 -3.44 5.04
C TRP A 85 11.05 -3.29 6.54
N LEU A 86 10.91 -4.37 7.33
CA LEU A 86 11.25 -4.38 8.75
C LEU A 86 12.76 -4.25 8.97
N GLY A 87 13.59 -4.88 8.15
CA GLY A 87 15.05 -4.74 8.20
C GLY A 87 15.48 -3.29 7.98
N HIS A 88 14.90 -2.63 6.97
CA HIS A 88 15.12 -1.21 6.72
C HIS A 88 14.63 -0.35 7.90
N LYS A 89 13.42 -0.63 8.40
CA LYS A 89 12.83 0.11 9.52
C LYS A 89 13.63 -0.02 10.81
N TRP A 90 14.17 -1.20 11.10
CA TRP A 90 15.00 -1.43 12.28
C TRP A 90 16.36 -0.74 12.13
N LYS A 91 17.03 -0.88 10.98
CA LYS A 91 18.33 -0.26 10.71
C LYS A 91 18.27 1.27 10.76
N HIS A 92 17.27 1.85 10.11
CA HIS A 92 17.13 3.31 9.99
C HIS A 92 16.22 3.95 11.06
N LYS A 93 15.67 3.13 11.98
CA LYS A 93 14.74 3.55 13.04
C LYS A 93 13.66 4.52 12.53
N THR A 94 13.16 4.28 11.32
CA THR A 94 12.23 5.20 10.67
C THR A 94 10.89 5.19 11.40
N LYS A 95 10.45 6.38 11.81
CA LYS A 95 9.13 6.58 12.41
C LYS A 95 8.14 6.92 11.30
N LEU A 96 6.90 6.45 11.45
CA LEU A 96 5.81 6.94 10.63
C LEU A 96 5.56 8.40 11.01
N LEU A 97 5.87 9.31 10.08
CA LEU A 97 5.62 10.74 10.25
C LEU A 97 4.13 10.99 10.50
N LYS A 98 3.84 11.93 11.40
CA LYS A 98 2.47 12.43 11.56
C LYS A 98 2.05 13.11 10.26
N LEU A 99 0.73 13.15 10.02
CA LEU A 99 0.17 13.74 8.81
C LEU A 99 0.54 15.23 8.65
N GLU A 100 0.71 15.94 9.77
CA GLU A 100 1.09 17.35 9.82
C GLU A 100 2.58 17.58 9.53
N GLU A 101 3.44 16.59 9.81
CA GLU A 101 4.90 16.66 9.67
C GLU A 101 5.38 16.21 8.28
N CYS A 102 4.47 15.76 7.41
CA CYS A 102 4.81 15.36 6.05
C CYS A 102 5.24 16.59 5.24
N ASP A 103 6.45 16.58 4.68
CA ASP A 103 6.84 17.60 3.71
C ASP A 103 6.09 17.39 2.39
N LEU A 104 5.25 18.37 2.05
CA LEU A 104 4.43 18.41 0.84
C LEU A 104 4.82 19.59 -0.06
N THR A 105 5.97 20.24 0.21
CA THR A 105 6.44 21.34 -0.62
C THR A 105 7.04 20.79 -1.92
N PRO A 106 6.72 21.38 -3.08
CA PRO A 106 7.43 21.05 -4.32
C PRO A 106 8.90 21.39 -4.14
N ARG A 107 9.79 20.42 -4.40
CA ARG A 107 11.23 20.71 -4.48
C ARG A 107 11.42 21.68 -5.64
N GLN A 108 11.81 22.91 -5.35
CA GLN A 108 12.23 23.86 -6.37
C GLN A 108 13.62 23.42 -6.83
N GLU A 109 13.72 22.99 -8.09
CA GLU A 109 14.99 22.76 -8.78
C GLU A 109 15.61 24.10 -9.22
#